data_AF-A0A938JR20-F1
#
_entry.id   AF-A0A938JR20-F1
#
_cell.length_a   1.000
_cell.length_b   1.000
_cell.length_c   1.000
_cell.angle_alpha   90.00
_cell.angle_beta   90.00
_cell.angle_gamma   90.00
#
_symmetry.space_group_name_H-M   'P 1'
#
loop_
_entity.id
_entity.type
_entity.pdbx_description
1 polymer ?
#
loop_
_entity_poly.entity_id
_entity_poly.type
_entity_poly.pdbx_seq_one_letter_code
_entity_poly.pdbx_strand_id
1 'polypeptide(L)'
;MKVAVIGGSIGGLTAALTLGELADLGVEVSVHERSAHELSQRGAGIGLMPETSRYLVEIAGVPLDDISTRTSSIRYLDRHGAVQHESDHAYRFSSWNTVYRQLLACTKPGILHLSHEMTTWHDDGSVVTVEFAGGRTESADLVVFADGVNSLARERLLPGVTPKYSGYVAWRGMVAERDLPEAVRTALDDAITYHVYANSHILVYPIPGPDGSTEPGTRLFNFVWYRNYADGGDLTDLMTDVDGTAREVSLPPGSVSARHVAEMRAHATARLPGPIAEFVVRAEQPFVQVVFDLDIDQMSFGRTCLLGDAAFLARPHAAAGTAKAADDAWALAAALREALQEGRGVSDALRTYEASQIPVGKQLIDRTKRIGRRSQFDGTWVPGDPDLIFGLRGPGL
;
A
#
# COMPACT_ATOMS: atom_id res chain seq x y z
N MET A 1 -3.94 -20.53 -22.21
CA MET A 1 -4.18 -19.09 -22.24
C MET A 1 -3.05 -18.40 -21.50
N LYS A 2 -2.38 -17.42 -22.12
CA LYS A 2 -1.27 -16.66 -21.52
C LYS A 2 -1.76 -15.37 -20.88
N VAL A 3 -1.30 -15.07 -19.67
CA VAL A 3 -1.59 -13.84 -18.95
C VAL A 3 -0.29 -13.13 -18.60
N ALA A 4 -0.13 -11.89 -19.03
CA ALA A 4 1.00 -11.05 -18.65
C ALA A 4 0.59 -10.04 -17.59
N VAL A 5 1.25 -10.05 -16.44
CA VAL A 5 1.05 -9.08 -15.37
C VAL A 5 2.15 -8.02 -15.44
N ILE A 6 1.79 -6.76 -15.60
CA ILE A 6 2.72 -5.63 -15.64
C ILE A 6 2.79 -4.98 -14.26
N GLY A 7 3.95 -5.07 -13.61
CA GLY A 7 4.18 -4.64 -12.23
C GLY A 7 4.36 -5.84 -11.29
N GLY A 8 5.54 -5.93 -10.66
CA GLY A 8 5.94 -7.05 -9.82
C GLY A 8 5.87 -6.77 -8.32
N SER A 9 5.00 -5.86 -7.87
CA SER A 9 4.78 -5.58 -6.43
C SER A 9 3.69 -6.49 -5.83
N ILE A 10 3.23 -6.22 -4.61
CA ILE A 10 2.25 -7.04 -3.88
C ILE A 10 1.03 -7.41 -4.75
N GLY A 11 0.34 -6.42 -5.34
CA GLY A 11 -0.84 -6.68 -6.18
C GLY A 11 -0.55 -7.57 -7.40
N GLY A 12 0.56 -7.31 -8.10
CA GLY A 12 0.95 -8.08 -9.28
C GLY A 12 1.41 -9.50 -8.95
N LEU A 13 2.17 -9.68 -7.87
CA LEU A 13 2.55 -11.01 -7.38
C LEU A 13 1.33 -11.79 -6.89
N THR A 14 0.41 -11.16 -6.15
CA THR A 14 -0.85 -11.81 -5.76
C THR A 14 -1.65 -12.21 -6.99
N ALA A 15 -1.80 -11.34 -7.99
CA ALA A 15 -2.47 -11.68 -9.25
C ALA A 15 -1.82 -12.87 -9.94
N ALA A 16 -0.49 -12.87 -10.06
CA ALA A 16 0.23 -13.96 -10.70
C ALA A 16 0.07 -15.30 -9.99
N LEU A 17 0.09 -15.28 -8.65
CA LEU A 17 -0.14 -16.44 -7.81
C LEU A 17 -1.58 -16.95 -7.93
N THR A 18 -2.59 -16.09 -7.77
CA THR A 18 -4.00 -16.51 -7.85
C THR A 18 -4.42 -16.96 -9.24
N LEU A 19 -3.88 -16.35 -10.30
CA LEU A 19 -4.09 -16.78 -11.69
C LEU A 19 -3.31 -18.07 -11.99
N GLY A 20 -2.16 -18.28 -11.34
CA GLY A 20 -1.36 -19.49 -11.43
C GLY A 20 -2.08 -20.74 -10.90
N GLU A 21 -3.05 -20.57 -9.98
CA GLU A 21 -3.97 -21.61 -9.52
C GLU A 21 -5.00 -22.06 -10.57
N LEU A 22 -4.90 -21.56 -11.81
CA LEU A 22 -5.70 -21.95 -12.97
C LEU A 22 -4.88 -22.73 -14.01
N ALA A 23 -3.70 -23.22 -13.64
CA ALA A 23 -2.83 -23.97 -14.54
C ALA A 23 -3.48 -25.27 -15.07
N ASP A 24 -4.37 -25.90 -14.31
CA ASP A 24 -5.17 -27.05 -14.72
C ASP A 24 -6.20 -26.69 -15.80
N LEU A 25 -6.61 -25.43 -15.87
CA LEU A 25 -7.41 -24.84 -16.95
C LEU A 25 -6.53 -24.28 -18.09
N GLY A 26 -5.23 -24.58 -18.08
CA GLY A 26 -4.28 -24.17 -19.11
C GLY A 26 -3.87 -22.70 -19.05
N VAL A 27 -4.00 -22.03 -17.91
CA VAL A 27 -3.52 -20.66 -17.71
C VAL A 27 -2.02 -20.66 -17.42
N GLU A 28 -1.27 -19.86 -18.20
CA GLU A 28 0.15 -19.60 -18.01
C GLU A 28 0.33 -18.12 -17.67
N VAL A 29 1.14 -17.80 -16.67
CA VAL A 29 1.30 -16.43 -16.18
C VAL A 29 2.76 -16.00 -16.21
N SER A 30 3.01 -14.75 -16.60
CA SER A 30 4.30 -14.05 -16.47
C SER A 30 4.12 -12.72 -15.75
N VAL A 31 5.15 -12.27 -15.04
CA VAL A 31 5.21 -10.97 -14.35
C VAL A 31 6.37 -10.16 -14.92
N HIS A 32 6.10 -8.92 -15.28
CA HIS A 32 7.07 -8.02 -15.89
C HIS A 32 7.23 -6.78 -15.01
N GLU A 33 8.43 -6.60 -14.46
CA GLU A 33 8.77 -5.53 -13.53
C GLU A 33 9.84 -4.62 -14.13
N ARG A 34 9.61 -3.30 -14.09
CA ARG A 34 10.54 -2.29 -14.61
C ARG A 34 11.86 -2.25 -13.85
N SER A 35 11.84 -2.53 -12.55
CA SER A 35 13.03 -2.50 -11.71
C SER A 35 14.06 -3.52 -12.18
N ALA A 36 15.34 -3.11 -12.21
CA ALA A 36 16.45 -4.00 -12.53
C ALA A 36 16.78 -4.99 -11.40
N HIS A 37 16.24 -4.74 -10.21
CA HIS A 37 16.45 -5.56 -9.02
C HIS A 37 15.11 -5.89 -8.37
N GLU A 38 15.10 -6.92 -7.53
CA GLU A 38 13.98 -7.18 -6.64
C GLU A 38 13.64 -5.91 -5.85
N LEU A 39 12.33 -5.69 -5.70
CA LEU A 39 11.83 -4.49 -5.09
C LEU A 39 12.17 -4.49 -3.59
N SER A 40 12.54 -3.32 -3.08
CA SER A 40 12.71 -3.11 -1.65
C SER A 40 12.09 -1.78 -1.26
N GLN A 41 11.22 -1.82 -0.25
CA GLN A 41 10.77 -0.61 0.44
C GLN A 41 11.29 -0.68 1.85
N ARG A 42 12.16 0.27 2.21
CA ARG A 42 12.86 0.32 3.51
C ARG A 42 11.85 0.51 4.67
N GLY A 43 11.20 -0.58 5.06
CA GLY A 43 10.36 -0.73 6.24
C GLY A 43 9.06 0.08 6.24
N ALA A 44 8.43 0.28 5.08
CA ALA A 44 7.07 0.79 5.07
C ALA A 44 6.12 -0.19 5.78
N GLY A 45 5.68 0.18 6.99
CA GLY A 45 4.69 -0.60 7.73
C GLY A 45 3.36 -0.68 6.98
N ILE A 46 2.71 -1.83 7.04
CA ILE A 46 1.40 -2.12 6.45
C ILE A 46 0.46 -2.73 7.49
N GLY A 47 -0.82 -2.36 7.44
CA GLY A 47 -1.87 -3.13 8.12
C GLY A 47 -2.05 -4.45 7.36
N LEU A 48 -1.82 -5.58 8.03
CA LEU A 48 -1.96 -6.89 7.40
C LEU A 48 -3.42 -7.34 7.51
N MET A 49 -4.19 -7.03 6.47
CA MET A 49 -5.59 -7.42 6.36
C MET A 49 -5.76 -8.86 5.84
N PRO A 50 -6.90 -9.51 6.11
CA PRO A 50 -7.19 -10.86 5.63
C PRO A 50 -6.98 -11.00 4.13
N GLU A 51 -7.45 -10.06 3.31
CA GLU A 51 -7.28 -10.11 1.85
C GLU A 51 -5.80 -10.09 1.45
N THR A 52 -4.97 -9.29 2.13
CA THR A 52 -3.52 -9.18 1.85
C THR A 52 -2.80 -10.48 2.17
N SER A 53 -3.10 -11.11 3.31
CA SER A 53 -2.44 -12.35 3.74
C SER A 53 -3.06 -13.62 3.15
N ARG A 54 -4.24 -13.52 2.52
CA ARG A 54 -5.08 -14.66 2.16
C ARG A 54 -4.32 -15.77 1.42
N TYR A 55 -3.62 -15.41 0.36
CA TYR A 55 -2.86 -16.40 -0.43
C TYR A 55 -1.77 -17.07 0.41
N LEU A 56 -1.00 -16.27 1.15
CA LEU A 56 0.10 -16.77 1.99
C LEU A 56 -0.41 -17.78 3.03
N VAL A 57 -1.55 -17.50 3.65
CA VAL A 57 -2.11 -18.35 4.71
C VAL A 57 -2.88 -19.54 4.16
N GLU A 58 -3.85 -19.30 3.27
CA GLU A 58 -4.80 -20.33 2.82
C GLU A 58 -4.19 -21.30 1.80
N ILE A 59 -3.25 -20.83 0.96
CA ILE A 59 -2.68 -21.62 -0.13
C ILE A 59 -1.24 -22.03 0.18
N ALA A 60 -0.40 -21.07 0.57
CA ALA A 60 1.02 -21.34 0.83
C ALA A 60 1.30 -21.89 2.24
N GLY A 61 0.32 -21.87 3.15
CA GLY A 61 0.45 -22.39 4.52
C GLY A 61 1.42 -21.60 5.40
N VAL A 62 1.70 -20.34 5.08
CA VAL A 62 2.57 -19.46 5.86
C VAL A 62 1.85 -19.02 7.15
N PRO A 63 2.39 -19.29 8.34
CA PRO A 63 1.81 -18.84 9.59
C PRO A 63 1.79 -17.30 9.68
N LEU A 64 0.67 -16.73 10.14
CA LEU A 64 0.55 -15.27 10.28
C LEU A 64 1.58 -14.66 11.25
N ASP A 65 1.94 -15.38 12.31
CA ASP A 65 2.89 -14.91 13.32
C ASP A 65 4.34 -14.83 12.80
N ASP A 66 4.65 -15.54 11.71
CA ASP A 66 5.97 -15.49 11.06
C ASP A 66 6.12 -14.24 10.17
N ILE A 67 5.01 -13.62 9.80
CA ILE A 67 4.99 -12.51 8.84
C ILE A 67 4.36 -11.24 9.41
N SER A 68 3.92 -11.24 10.67
CA SER A 68 3.27 -10.09 11.28
C SER A 68 3.50 -10.00 12.78
N THR A 69 3.46 -8.76 13.26
CA THR A 69 3.32 -8.43 14.67
C THR A 69 1.85 -8.19 14.98
N ARG A 70 1.49 -8.29 16.26
CA ARG A 70 0.12 -8.12 16.74
C ARG A 70 0.04 -7.01 17.78
N THR A 71 -1.08 -6.31 17.79
CA THR A 71 -1.51 -5.47 18.91
C THR A 71 -2.92 -5.88 19.33
N SER A 72 -3.26 -5.66 20.59
CA SER A 72 -4.57 -6.02 21.14
C SER A 72 -5.50 -4.82 21.38
N SER A 73 -4.97 -3.60 21.36
CA SER A 73 -5.78 -2.39 21.53
C SER A 73 -5.48 -1.27 20.52
N ILE A 74 -6.43 -0.34 20.43
CA ILE A 74 -6.25 0.98 19.82
C ILE A 74 -6.21 1.99 20.95
N ARG A 75 -5.12 2.75 21.03
CA ARG A 75 -4.89 3.73 22.10
C ARG A 75 -4.79 5.13 21.53
N TYR A 76 -5.44 6.09 22.16
CA TYR A 76 -5.32 7.52 21.86
C TYR A 76 -4.69 8.23 23.05
N LEU A 77 -3.59 8.94 22.79
CA LEU A 77 -2.93 9.78 23.78
C LEU A 77 -3.33 11.24 23.60
N ASP A 78 -3.59 11.93 24.71
CA ASP A 78 -3.67 13.38 24.73
C ASP A 78 -2.28 14.03 24.60
N ARG A 79 -2.22 15.35 24.48
CA ARG A 79 -0.96 16.10 24.32
C ARG A 79 0.02 15.94 25.51
N HIS A 80 -0.46 15.51 26.67
CA HIS A 80 0.32 15.31 27.88
C HIS A 80 0.80 13.86 28.03
N GLY A 81 0.41 12.97 27.12
CA GLY A 81 0.75 11.55 27.14
C GLY A 81 -0.18 10.70 27.99
N ALA A 82 -1.29 11.25 28.48
CA ALA A 82 -2.31 10.48 29.16
C ALA A 82 -3.22 9.77 28.14
N VAL A 83 -3.71 8.59 28.49
CA VAL A 83 -4.67 7.86 27.64
C VAL A 83 -6.01 8.61 27.66
N GLN A 84 -6.37 9.17 26.51
CA GLN A 84 -7.66 9.83 26.29
C GLN A 84 -8.76 8.81 26.00
N HIS A 85 -8.42 7.75 25.25
CA HIS A 85 -9.33 6.68 24.88
C HIS A 85 -8.53 5.41 24.59
N GLU A 86 -9.05 4.25 24.97
CA GLU A 86 -8.50 2.96 24.62
C GLU A 86 -9.64 1.95 24.44
N SER A 87 -9.52 1.10 23.43
CA SER A 87 -10.51 0.07 23.11
C SER A 87 -9.83 -1.20 22.65
N ASP A 88 -10.40 -2.35 23.01
CA ASP A 88 -9.95 -3.65 22.55
C ASP A 88 -10.18 -3.78 21.04
N HIS A 89 -9.09 -3.99 20.30
CA HIS A 89 -9.16 -4.30 18.88
C HIS A 89 -7.85 -4.94 18.44
N ALA A 90 -7.94 -6.17 17.93
CA ALA A 90 -6.76 -6.88 17.47
C ALA A 90 -6.38 -6.43 16.05
N TYR A 91 -5.17 -5.91 15.88
CA TYR A 91 -4.58 -5.69 14.57
C TYR A 91 -3.35 -6.55 14.35
N ARG A 92 -3.10 -6.85 13.08
CA ARG A 92 -1.82 -7.38 12.61
C ARG A 92 -1.15 -6.35 11.74
N PHE A 93 0.16 -6.21 11.94
CA PHE A 93 1.00 -5.31 11.16
C PHE A 93 2.17 -6.08 10.59
N SER A 94 2.46 -5.82 9.32
CA SER A 94 3.64 -6.36 8.66
C SER A 94 4.49 -5.21 8.09
N SER A 95 5.58 -5.57 7.44
CA SER A 95 6.32 -4.67 6.58
C SER A 95 6.04 -5.03 5.13
N TRP A 96 6.07 -4.03 4.24
CA TRP A 96 5.96 -4.27 2.80
C TRP A 96 6.99 -5.32 2.34
N ASN A 97 8.25 -5.23 2.81
CA ASN A 97 9.31 -6.18 2.44
C ASN A 97 8.99 -7.61 2.87
N THR A 98 8.44 -7.81 4.07
CA THR A 98 8.08 -9.13 4.60
C THR A 98 7.03 -9.78 3.69
N VAL A 99 5.93 -9.07 3.40
CA VAL A 99 4.87 -9.60 2.53
C VAL A 99 5.37 -9.81 1.11
N TYR A 100 6.10 -8.85 0.54
CA TYR A 100 6.67 -8.96 -0.80
C TYR A 100 7.57 -10.20 -0.95
N ARG A 101 8.52 -10.40 -0.02
CA ARG A 101 9.44 -11.55 -0.06
C ARG A 101 8.70 -12.88 0.07
N GLN A 102 7.67 -12.94 0.92
CA GLN A 102 6.87 -14.15 1.09
C GLN A 102 6.06 -14.47 -0.17
N LEU A 103 5.41 -13.48 -0.77
CA LEU A 103 4.72 -13.66 -2.05
C LEU A 103 5.70 -14.09 -3.14
N LEU A 104 6.85 -13.43 -3.25
CA LEU A 104 7.87 -13.77 -4.24
C LEU A 104 8.38 -15.22 -4.05
N ALA A 105 8.61 -15.65 -2.82
CA ALA A 105 9.04 -17.01 -2.50
C ALA A 105 7.99 -18.08 -2.88
N CYS A 106 6.71 -17.74 -2.93
CA CYS A 106 5.65 -18.63 -3.42
C CYS A 106 5.62 -18.76 -4.94
N THR A 107 6.31 -17.90 -5.68
CA THR A 107 6.25 -17.87 -7.14
C THR A 107 7.17 -18.93 -7.77
N LYS A 108 6.80 -19.45 -8.96
CA LYS A 108 7.62 -20.43 -9.68
C LYS A 108 8.87 -19.75 -10.28
N PRO A 109 10.04 -20.43 -10.33
CA PRO A 109 11.21 -19.89 -11.02
C PRO A 109 10.88 -19.47 -12.46
N GLY A 110 11.36 -18.28 -12.85
CA GLY A 110 11.18 -17.75 -14.21
C GLY A 110 9.87 -17.01 -14.47
N ILE A 111 8.96 -16.92 -13.50
CA ILE A 111 7.72 -16.12 -13.64
C ILE A 111 7.95 -14.61 -13.57
N LEU A 112 8.94 -14.15 -12.79
CA LEU A 112 9.26 -12.72 -12.65
C LEU A 112 10.41 -12.34 -13.58
N HIS A 113 10.13 -11.36 -14.45
CA HIS A 113 11.09 -10.77 -15.37
C HIS A 113 11.40 -9.33 -14.96
N LEU A 114 12.60 -9.11 -14.45
CA LEU A 114 13.13 -7.80 -14.07
C LEU A 114 13.64 -7.03 -15.30
N SER A 115 13.79 -5.71 -15.17
CA SER A 115 14.18 -4.79 -16.26
C SER A 115 13.21 -4.80 -17.45
N HIS A 116 11.96 -5.21 -17.23
CA HIS A 116 10.89 -5.18 -18.22
C HIS A 116 10.02 -3.94 -17.97
N GLU A 117 10.54 -2.78 -18.34
CA GLU A 117 9.77 -1.55 -18.32
C GLU A 117 8.85 -1.50 -19.54
N MET A 118 7.54 -1.66 -19.34
CA MET A 118 6.57 -1.52 -20.42
C MET A 118 6.58 -0.07 -20.94
N THR A 119 6.70 0.09 -22.26
CA THR A 119 6.66 1.39 -22.94
C THR A 119 5.38 1.60 -23.73
N THR A 120 4.76 0.53 -24.23
CA THR A 120 3.47 0.56 -24.93
C THR A 120 2.85 -0.84 -25.02
N TRP A 121 1.62 -0.92 -25.48
CA TRP A 121 0.98 -2.18 -25.87
C TRP A 121 0.00 -1.95 -27.02
N HIS A 122 -0.39 -3.03 -27.70
CA HIS A 122 -1.41 -3.06 -28.74
C HIS A 122 -2.33 -4.25 -28.52
N ASP A 123 -3.64 -4.02 -28.48
CA ASP A 123 -4.67 -5.05 -28.42
C ASP A 123 -5.36 -5.15 -29.79
N ASP A 124 -5.24 -6.29 -30.47
CA ASP A 124 -5.88 -6.54 -31.76
C ASP A 124 -7.26 -7.23 -31.65
N GLY A 125 -7.75 -7.43 -30.42
CA GLY A 125 -8.99 -8.11 -30.09
C GLY A 125 -8.84 -9.63 -29.92
N SER A 126 -7.72 -10.20 -30.35
CA SER A 126 -7.39 -11.63 -30.17
C SER A 126 -6.24 -11.82 -29.20
N VAL A 127 -5.21 -10.96 -29.28
CA VAL A 127 -3.98 -11.01 -28.50
C VAL A 127 -3.56 -9.57 -28.17
N VAL A 128 -2.93 -9.41 -27.02
CA VAL A 128 -2.28 -8.16 -26.64
C VAL A 128 -0.78 -8.34 -26.75
N THR A 129 -0.12 -7.45 -27.49
CA THR A 129 1.34 -7.38 -27.56
C THR A 129 1.82 -6.22 -26.71
N VAL A 130 2.65 -6.51 -25.71
CA VAL A 130 3.30 -5.54 -24.83
C VAL A 130 4.71 -5.29 -25.34
N GLU A 131 5.09 -4.03 -25.48
CA GLU A 131 6.46 -3.62 -25.80
C GLU A 131 7.17 -3.09 -24.56
N PHE A 132 8.45 -3.47 -24.43
CA PHE A 132 9.30 -3.08 -23.31
C PHE A 132 10.48 -2.24 -23.79
N ALA A 133 11.04 -1.46 -22.87
CA ALA A 133 12.30 -0.75 -23.09
C ALA A 133 13.38 -1.72 -23.61
N GLY A 134 14.15 -1.28 -24.61
CA GLY A 134 15.10 -2.14 -25.32
C GLY A 134 14.49 -2.97 -26.46
N GLY A 135 13.20 -2.80 -26.78
CA GLY A 135 12.56 -3.36 -27.98
C GLY A 135 12.07 -4.80 -27.84
N ARG A 136 12.12 -5.37 -26.63
CA ARG A 136 11.52 -6.69 -26.34
C ARG A 136 9.99 -6.57 -26.44
N THR A 137 9.35 -7.62 -26.93
CA THR A 137 7.89 -7.74 -26.98
C THR A 137 7.42 -9.04 -26.36
N GLU A 138 6.27 -9.03 -25.70
CA GLU A 138 5.57 -10.23 -25.19
C GLU A 138 4.13 -10.22 -25.67
N SER A 139 3.61 -11.38 -26.09
CA SER A 139 2.21 -11.53 -26.53
C SER A 139 1.43 -12.38 -25.54
N ALA A 140 0.28 -11.88 -25.09
CA ALA A 140 -0.59 -12.54 -24.13
C ALA A 140 -2.06 -12.49 -24.54
N ASP A 141 -2.85 -13.45 -24.06
CA ASP A 141 -4.30 -13.48 -24.23
C ASP A 141 -5.02 -12.50 -23.29
N LEU A 142 -4.37 -12.12 -22.19
CA LEU A 142 -4.83 -11.13 -21.21
C LEU A 142 -3.62 -10.37 -20.65
N VAL A 143 -3.73 -9.05 -20.52
CA VAL A 143 -2.72 -8.22 -19.82
C VAL A 143 -3.33 -7.57 -18.59
N VAL A 144 -2.71 -7.76 -17.43
CA VAL A 144 -3.11 -7.18 -16.15
C VAL A 144 -2.13 -6.09 -15.76
N PHE A 145 -2.59 -4.84 -15.76
CA PHE A 145 -1.79 -3.69 -15.35
C PHE A 145 -1.89 -3.47 -13.84
N ALA A 146 -0.85 -3.93 -13.13
CA ALA A 146 -0.62 -3.75 -11.71
C ALA A 146 0.58 -2.80 -11.47
N ASP A 147 0.76 -1.81 -12.35
CA ASP A 147 1.92 -0.91 -12.44
C ASP A 147 1.86 0.31 -11.49
N GLY A 148 0.87 0.31 -10.60
CA GLY A 148 0.84 1.11 -9.38
C GLY A 148 0.45 2.58 -9.56
N VAL A 149 0.84 3.42 -8.59
CA VAL A 149 0.42 4.83 -8.49
C VAL A 149 0.69 5.65 -9.76
N ASN A 150 1.82 5.41 -10.43
CA ASN A 150 2.20 6.07 -11.69
C ASN A 150 1.92 5.17 -12.90
N SER A 151 0.78 4.49 -12.90
CA SER A 151 0.38 3.57 -13.97
C SER A 151 0.37 4.27 -15.33
N LEU A 152 1.27 3.82 -16.21
CA LEU A 152 1.31 4.23 -17.62
C LEU A 152 0.05 3.72 -18.33
N ALA A 153 -0.42 2.53 -17.93
CA ALA A 153 -1.61 1.93 -18.49
C ALA A 153 -2.85 2.80 -18.24
N ARG A 154 -3.07 3.20 -16.99
CA ARG A 154 -4.18 4.07 -16.60
C ARG A 154 -4.12 5.39 -17.37
N GLU A 155 -2.95 6.03 -17.45
CA GLU A 155 -2.78 7.32 -18.13
C GLU A 155 -3.26 7.27 -19.60
N ARG A 156 -2.95 6.19 -20.33
CA ARG A 156 -3.33 6.06 -21.74
C ARG A 156 -4.76 5.55 -21.95
N LEU A 157 -5.24 4.65 -21.09
CA LEU A 157 -6.59 4.09 -21.19
C LEU A 157 -7.67 5.09 -20.76
N LEU A 158 -7.35 5.93 -19.78
CA LEU A 158 -8.25 6.90 -19.17
C LEU A 158 -7.61 8.29 -19.18
N PRO A 159 -7.42 8.92 -20.36
CA PRO A 159 -6.83 10.24 -20.46
C PRO A 159 -7.68 11.25 -19.68
N GLY A 160 -7.04 11.98 -18.76
CA GLY A 160 -7.70 12.94 -17.86
C GLY A 160 -7.97 12.40 -16.45
N VAL A 161 -7.75 11.11 -16.19
CA VAL A 161 -7.81 10.55 -14.84
C VAL A 161 -6.43 10.58 -14.19
N THR A 162 -6.15 11.66 -13.46
CA THR A 162 -4.86 11.91 -12.80
C THR A 162 -4.98 11.89 -11.28
N PRO A 163 -3.97 11.37 -10.54
CA PRO A 163 -3.97 11.40 -9.09
C PRO A 163 -4.15 12.83 -8.55
N LYS A 164 -5.03 12.98 -7.55
CA LYS A 164 -5.32 14.30 -6.95
C LYS A 164 -4.62 14.44 -5.62
N TYR A 165 -3.78 15.46 -5.48
CA TYR A 165 -3.11 15.74 -4.22
C TYR A 165 -4.16 16.01 -3.13
N SER A 166 -4.01 15.36 -1.98
CA SER A 166 -5.00 15.43 -0.90
C SER A 166 -4.82 16.62 0.05
N GLY A 167 -3.80 17.46 -0.17
CA GLY A 167 -3.48 18.63 0.67
C GLY A 167 -2.56 18.33 1.86
N TYR A 168 -2.02 17.11 1.95
CA TYR A 168 -1.11 16.69 3.02
C TYR A 168 -0.19 15.54 2.58
N VAL A 169 0.89 15.36 3.33
CA VAL A 169 1.87 14.28 3.16
C VAL A 169 1.86 13.38 4.38
N ALA A 170 2.36 12.16 4.21
CA ALA A 170 2.67 11.23 5.28
C ALA A 170 4.18 11.24 5.53
N TRP A 171 4.60 11.82 6.65
CA TRP A 171 5.92 11.58 7.21
C TRP A 171 5.96 10.19 7.81
N ARG A 172 6.99 9.42 7.49
CA ARG A 172 7.18 8.06 7.95
C ARG A 172 8.56 7.90 8.53
N GLY A 173 8.70 6.98 9.48
CA GLY A 173 9.98 6.65 10.07
C GLY A 173 9.85 5.45 10.99
N MET A 174 10.99 4.89 11.32
CA MET A 174 11.08 3.70 12.15
C MET A 174 12.22 3.83 13.14
N VAL A 175 12.09 3.09 14.24
CA VAL A 175 13.15 2.89 15.22
C VAL A 175 13.14 1.43 15.63
N ALA A 176 14.30 0.82 15.80
CA ALA A 176 14.36 -0.54 16.35
C ALA A 176 13.85 -0.53 17.80
N GLU A 177 13.06 -1.53 18.15
CA GLU A 177 12.41 -1.58 19.47
C GLU A 177 13.42 -1.53 20.62
N ARG A 178 14.56 -2.23 20.47
CA ARG A 178 15.66 -2.22 21.44
C ARG A 178 16.28 -0.84 21.69
N ASP A 179 16.19 0.07 20.73
CA ASP A 179 16.81 1.40 20.80
C ASP A 179 15.85 2.43 21.46
N LEU A 180 14.61 2.03 21.73
CA LEU A 180 13.65 2.86 22.46
C LEU A 180 13.89 2.80 23.97
N PRO A 181 13.76 3.92 24.70
CA PRO A 181 13.74 3.89 26.15
C PRO A 181 12.58 3.04 26.67
N GLU A 182 12.75 2.45 27.85
CA GLU A 182 11.73 1.59 28.45
C GLU A 182 10.39 2.30 28.65
N ALA A 183 10.41 3.56 29.11
CA ALA A 183 9.19 4.35 29.26
C ALA A 183 8.43 4.55 27.93
N VAL A 184 9.14 4.68 26.82
CA VAL A 184 8.53 4.81 25.48
C VAL A 184 7.97 3.47 25.03
N ARG A 185 8.72 2.37 25.22
CA ARG A 185 8.23 1.01 24.91
C ARG A 185 6.94 0.72 25.66
N THR A 186 6.92 0.92 26.98
CA THR A 186 5.73 0.69 27.81
C THR A 186 4.54 1.54 27.38
N ALA A 187 4.75 2.80 26.99
CA ALA A 187 3.66 3.67 26.54
C ALA A 187 3.04 3.23 25.19
N LEU A 188 3.85 2.61 24.32
CA LEU A 188 3.46 2.18 22.98
C LEU A 188 3.13 0.68 22.89
N ASP A 189 3.29 -0.07 23.99
CA ASP A 189 3.16 -1.51 24.01
C ASP A 189 1.74 -1.99 23.75
N ASP A 190 1.65 -3.14 23.07
CA ASP A 190 0.44 -3.88 22.68
C ASP A 190 -0.71 -3.05 22.07
N ALA A 191 -0.38 -1.89 21.48
CA ALA A 191 -1.37 -1.00 20.87
C ALA A 191 -0.87 -0.37 19.57
N ILE A 192 -1.81 -0.15 18.65
CA ILE A 192 -1.65 0.96 17.72
C ILE A 192 -1.98 2.25 18.46
N THR A 193 -1.00 3.14 18.56
CA THR A 193 -1.12 4.37 19.37
C THR A 193 -1.26 5.59 18.49
N TYR A 194 -2.32 6.36 18.70
CA TYR A 194 -2.67 7.57 17.99
C TYR A 194 -2.47 8.82 18.84
N HIS A 195 -2.12 9.91 18.18
CA HIS A 195 -2.38 11.26 18.68
C HIS A 195 -3.01 12.11 17.58
N VAL A 196 -4.12 12.77 17.90
CA VAL A 196 -4.91 13.55 16.97
C VAL A 196 -5.06 14.97 17.52
N TYR A 197 -4.87 15.97 16.68
CA TYR A 197 -5.01 17.37 17.03
C TYR A 197 -5.44 18.20 15.81
N ALA A 198 -5.63 19.50 15.99
CA ALA A 198 -6.08 20.37 14.91
C ALA A 198 -5.18 20.23 13.67
N ASN A 199 -5.77 19.81 12.56
CA ASN A 199 -5.18 19.68 11.21
C ASN A 199 -4.05 18.64 11.09
N SER A 200 -4.00 17.63 11.96
CA SER A 200 -2.95 16.61 11.91
C SER A 200 -3.29 15.40 12.77
N HIS A 201 -2.71 14.24 12.42
CA HIS A 201 -2.63 13.11 13.33
C HIS A 201 -1.40 12.25 13.04
N ILE A 202 -0.97 11.52 14.06
CA ILE A 202 0.11 10.53 13.99
C ILE A 202 -0.37 9.20 14.57
N LEU A 203 0.11 8.10 14.01
CA LEU A 203 -0.02 6.76 14.56
C LEU A 203 1.34 6.08 14.67
N VAL A 204 1.49 5.22 15.67
CA VAL A 204 2.68 4.43 15.95
C VAL A 204 2.28 2.98 16.23
N TYR A 205 2.98 2.01 15.62
CA TYR A 205 2.69 0.58 15.78
C TYR A 205 3.94 -0.28 15.52
N PRO A 206 4.04 -1.48 16.10
CA PRO A 206 5.12 -2.41 15.82
C PRO A 206 5.00 -3.02 14.41
N ILE A 207 6.12 -3.36 13.80
CA ILE A 207 6.24 -4.12 12.55
C ILE A 207 7.41 -5.11 12.65
N PRO A 208 7.47 -6.14 11.78
CA PRO A 208 8.62 -7.03 11.73
C PRO A 208 9.95 -6.29 11.52
N GLY A 209 11.03 -6.87 12.05
CA GLY A 209 12.41 -6.43 11.87
C GLY A 209 12.87 -6.45 10.40
N PRO A 210 14.04 -5.87 10.06
CA PRO A 210 14.58 -5.89 8.70
C PRO A 210 14.80 -7.30 8.11
N ASP A 211 15.04 -8.28 8.98
CA ASP A 211 15.18 -9.70 8.69
C ASP A 211 13.84 -10.46 8.69
N GLY A 212 12.73 -9.77 9.01
CA GLY A 212 11.41 -10.34 9.16
C GLY A 212 11.06 -10.79 10.57
N SER A 213 11.96 -10.62 11.56
CA SER A 213 11.71 -11.07 12.94
C SER A 213 10.50 -10.37 13.58
N THR A 214 9.63 -11.14 14.22
CA THR A 214 8.42 -10.65 14.90
C THR A 214 8.55 -10.62 16.43
N GLU A 215 9.70 -11.02 16.97
CA GLU A 215 9.95 -11.15 18.40
C GLU A 215 10.20 -9.80 19.09
N PRO A 216 9.64 -9.57 20.29
CA PRO A 216 9.94 -8.36 21.06
C PRO A 216 11.45 -8.11 21.24
N GLY A 217 11.88 -6.88 20.96
CA GLY A 217 13.28 -6.46 21.01
C GLY A 217 14.03 -6.55 19.67
N THR A 218 13.53 -7.35 18.71
CA THR A 218 14.06 -7.42 17.34
C THR A 218 13.14 -6.78 16.30
N ARG A 219 11.89 -6.46 16.68
CA ARG A 219 10.94 -5.68 15.87
C ARG A 219 11.43 -4.25 15.60
N LEU A 220 10.79 -3.61 14.63
CA LEU A 220 10.80 -2.16 14.50
C LEU A 220 9.46 -1.61 15.00
N PHE A 221 9.47 -0.38 15.51
CA PHE A 221 8.26 0.43 15.57
C PHE A 221 8.26 1.36 14.36
N ASN A 222 7.07 1.65 13.83
CA ASN A 222 6.84 2.53 12.70
C ASN A 222 5.89 3.67 13.10
N PHE A 223 6.17 4.91 12.67
CA PHE A 223 5.17 5.98 12.70
C PHE A 223 4.70 6.36 11.31
N VAL A 224 3.47 6.86 11.24
CA VAL A 224 2.96 7.63 10.11
C VAL A 224 2.33 8.91 10.66
N TRP A 225 2.87 10.07 10.27
CA TRP A 225 2.43 11.38 10.70
C TRP A 225 1.96 12.21 9.51
N TYR A 226 0.66 12.50 9.47
CA TYR A 226 0.07 13.30 8.41
C TYR A 226 0.19 14.78 8.71
N ARG A 227 0.76 15.52 7.76
CA ARG A 227 0.98 16.97 7.87
C ARG A 227 0.53 17.67 6.59
N ASN A 228 -0.23 18.75 6.74
CA ASN A 228 -0.69 19.57 5.63
C ASN A 228 0.47 20.39 5.04
N TYR A 229 0.56 20.42 3.72
CA TYR A 229 1.43 21.30 2.94
C TYR A 229 0.59 21.93 1.83
N ALA A 230 0.71 23.23 1.62
CA ALA A 230 0.02 23.88 0.51
C ALA A 230 0.58 23.35 -0.81
N ASP A 231 -0.31 23.13 -1.79
CA ASP A 231 0.10 22.75 -3.13
C ASP A 231 0.94 23.87 -3.76
N GLY A 232 1.88 23.49 -4.62
CA GLY A 232 2.91 24.40 -5.14
C GLY A 232 4.05 24.61 -4.13
N GLY A 233 4.37 25.87 -3.82
CA GLY A 233 5.64 26.27 -3.18
C GLY A 233 6.06 25.43 -1.97
N ASP A 234 5.19 25.27 -0.98
CA ASP A 234 5.52 24.53 0.25
C ASP A 234 5.73 23.03 -0.02
N LEU A 235 4.87 22.41 -0.83
CA LEU A 235 5.00 21.01 -1.20
C LEU A 235 6.24 20.77 -2.07
N THR A 236 6.49 21.63 -3.06
CA THR A 236 7.67 21.54 -3.94
C THR A 236 8.96 21.71 -3.15
N ASP A 237 9.00 22.66 -2.21
CA ASP A 237 10.15 22.86 -1.32
C ASP A 237 10.40 21.62 -0.46
N LEU A 238 9.35 21.07 0.17
CA LEU A 238 9.47 19.81 0.93
C LEU A 238 9.98 18.66 0.06
N MET A 239 9.40 18.51 -1.13
CA MET A 239 9.59 17.36 -2.02
C MET A 239 10.79 17.51 -2.96
N THR A 240 11.62 18.52 -2.77
CA THR A 240 12.93 18.63 -3.40
C THR A 240 13.96 17.88 -2.55
N ASP A 241 14.60 16.85 -3.12
CA ASP A 241 15.57 16.04 -2.39
C ASP A 241 16.89 16.77 -2.13
N VAL A 242 17.77 16.14 -1.35
CA VAL A 242 19.11 16.66 -1.01
C VAL A 242 19.99 16.97 -2.23
N ASP A 243 19.70 16.39 -3.38
CA ASP A 243 20.42 16.61 -4.63
C ASP A 243 19.77 17.72 -5.48
N GLY A 244 18.71 18.36 -4.98
CA GLY A 244 17.97 19.41 -5.68
C GLY A 244 16.96 18.89 -6.70
N THR A 245 16.65 17.59 -6.69
CA THR A 245 15.69 16.98 -7.61
C THR A 245 14.29 17.00 -7.02
N ALA A 246 13.34 17.63 -7.71
CA ALA A 246 11.94 17.57 -7.33
C ALA A 246 11.39 16.14 -7.50
N ARG A 247 10.73 15.62 -6.46
CA ARG A 247 10.08 14.30 -6.46
C ARG A 247 8.56 14.47 -6.36
N GLU A 248 7.81 13.69 -7.12
CA GLU A 248 6.35 13.83 -7.16
C GLU A 248 5.63 12.96 -6.12
N VAL A 249 6.10 11.73 -5.92
CA VAL A 249 5.36 10.72 -5.12
C VAL A 249 5.94 10.55 -3.73
N SER A 250 7.26 10.43 -3.61
CA SER A 250 7.91 10.15 -2.35
C SER A 250 9.35 10.61 -2.32
N LEU A 251 9.81 11.02 -1.14
CA LEU A 251 11.22 11.15 -0.79
C LEU A 251 11.64 9.90 -0.02
N PRO A 252 12.53 9.04 -0.54
CA PRO A 252 13.01 7.86 0.18
C PRO A 252 13.87 8.20 1.40
N PRO A 253 14.12 7.24 2.32
CA PRO A 253 15.01 7.43 3.45
C PRO A 253 16.39 7.96 3.04
N GLY A 254 16.82 9.04 3.68
CA GLY A 254 18.09 9.72 3.42
C GLY A 254 18.03 10.82 2.34
N SER A 255 16.88 11.00 1.66
CA SER A 255 16.73 12.03 0.61
C SER A 255 16.05 13.32 1.09
N VAL A 256 15.46 13.32 2.28
CA VAL A 256 14.81 14.51 2.85
C VAL A 256 15.88 15.48 3.35
N SER A 257 15.76 16.77 3.01
CA SER A 257 16.74 17.78 3.44
C SER A 257 16.88 17.85 4.97
N ALA A 258 18.10 18.13 5.44
CA ALA A 258 18.39 18.29 6.87
C ALA A 258 17.52 19.39 7.54
N ARG A 259 17.19 20.45 6.80
CA ARG A 259 16.30 21.53 7.27
C ARG A 259 14.90 20.97 7.57
N HIS A 260 14.27 20.29 6.62
CA HIS A 260 12.94 19.70 6.80
C HIS A 260 12.90 18.63 7.90
N VAL A 261 13.97 17.84 8.04
CA VAL A 261 14.09 16.88 9.16
C VAL A 261 14.17 17.61 10.51
N ALA A 262 14.97 18.68 10.61
CA ALA A 262 15.06 19.48 11.83
C ALA A 262 13.73 20.14 12.20
N GLU A 263 13.01 20.69 11.21
CA GLU A 263 11.67 21.26 11.39
C GLU A 263 10.66 20.20 11.86
N MET A 264 10.65 19.02 11.24
CA MET A 264 9.81 17.90 11.67
C MET A 264 10.09 17.54 13.14
N ARG A 265 11.36 17.40 13.53
CA ARG A 265 11.75 17.07 14.91
C ARG A 265 11.34 18.16 15.91
N ALA A 266 11.54 19.43 15.56
CA ALA A 266 11.11 20.56 16.40
C ALA A 266 9.59 20.58 16.59
N HIS A 267 8.83 20.36 15.51
CA HIS A 267 7.37 20.25 15.58
C HIS A 267 6.92 19.04 16.40
N ALA A 268 7.61 17.90 16.30
CA ALA A 268 7.30 16.71 17.09
C ALA A 268 7.39 17.02 18.59
N THR A 269 8.51 17.60 19.05
CA THR A 269 8.71 18.02 20.45
C THR A 269 7.67 19.05 20.91
N ALA A 270 7.26 19.95 20.03
CA ALA A 270 6.33 21.02 20.40
C ALA A 270 4.85 20.58 20.46
N ARG A 271 4.47 19.55 19.67
CA ARG A 271 3.05 19.20 19.44
C ARG A 271 2.66 17.79 19.84
N LEU A 272 3.59 16.85 19.85
CA LEU A 272 3.27 15.44 20.09
C LEU A 272 3.43 15.08 21.58
N PRO A 273 2.71 14.05 22.06
CA PRO A 273 2.89 13.52 23.40
C PRO A 273 4.32 13.03 23.60
N GLY A 274 4.86 13.15 24.83
CA GLY A 274 6.27 12.85 25.14
C GLY A 274 6.79 11.53 24.53
N PRO A 275 6.14 10.38 24.74
CA PRO A 275 6.58 9.11 24.17
C PRO A 275 6.63 9.09 22.64
N ILE A 276 5.63 9.68 21.97
CA ILE A 276 5.57 9.76 20.50
C ILE A 276 6.60 10.77 19.97
N ALA A 277 6.78 11.91 20.64
CA ALA A 277 7.77 12.91 20.27
C ALA A 277 9.20 12.32 20.34
N GLU A 278 9.53 11.62 21.43
CA GLU A 278 10.82 10.96 21.60
C GLU A 278 11.06 9.91 20.51
N PHE A 279 10.02 9.13 20.16
CA PHE A 279 10.07 8.18 19.06
C PHE A 279 10.40 8.86 17.72
N VAL A 280 9.65 9.91 17.35
CA VAL A 280 9.83 10.63 16.07
C VAL A 280 11.22 11.27 15.98
N VAL A 281 11.74 11.83 17.07
CA VAL A 281 13.07 12.46 17.12
C VAL A 281 14.20 11.44 16.90
N ARG A 282 14.01 10.19 17.36
CA ARG A 282 14.97 9.09 17.21
C ARG A 282 15.01 8.47 15.82
N ALA A 283 13.99 8.68 14.99
CA ALA A 283 14.01 8.18 13.61
C ALA A 283 15.17 8.84 12.84
N GLU A 284 16.14 8.01 12.43
CA GLU A 284 17.37 8.48 11.78
C GLU A 284 17.13 8.97 10.36
N GLN A 285 16.37 8.20 9.59
CA GLN A 285 16.09 8.47 8.18
C GLN A 285 14.57 8.53 7.94
N PRO A 286 13.88 9.56 8.48
CA PRO A 286 12.49 9.79 8.16
C PRO A 286 12.35 10.06 6.66
N PHE A 287 11.20 9.70 6.12
CA PHE A 287 10.93 9.78 4.70
C PHE A 287 9.49 10.29 4.49
N VAL A 288 9.19 10.76 3.28
CA VAL A 288 7.92 11.44 3.00
C VAL A 288 7.23 10.77 1.83
N GLN A 289 5.92 10.58 1.95
CA GLN A 289 5.06 10.17 0.86
C GLN A 289 3.94 11.19 0.68
N VAL A 290 3.74 11.66 -0.55
CA VAL A 290 2.62 12.54 -0.88
C VAL A 290 1.34 11.73 -0.88
N VAL A 291 0.29 12.24 -0.25
CA VAL A 291 -1.00 11.56 -0.22
C VAL A 291 -1.84 12.03 -1.39
N PHE A 292 -2.14 11.09 -2.28
CA PHE A 292 -3.05 11.28 -3.39
C PHE A 292 -4.31 10.45 -3.20
N ASP A 293 -5.39 10.84 -3.89
CA ASP A 293 -6.49 9.93 -4.16
C ASP A 293 -6.84 9.89 -5.65
N LEU A 294 -7.34 8.73 -6.09
CA LEU A 294 -7.83 8.50 -7.44
C LEU A 294 -8.83 7.34 -7.43
N ASP A 295 -9.92 7.51 -8.16
CA ASP A 295 -10.84 6.45 -8.53
C ASP A 295 -11.07 6.45 -10.05
N ILE A 296 -11.59 5.35 -10.56
CA ILE A 296 -11.95 5.17 -11.97
C ILE A 296 -13.36 4.59 -12.08
N ASP A 297 -13.96 4.73 -13.26
CA ASP A 297 -15.29 4.18 -13.57
C ASP A 297 -15.24 2.91 -14.44
N GLN A 298 -14.05 2.55 -14.94
CA GLN A 298 -13.83 1.40 -15.81
C GLN A 298 -12.46 0.78 -15.50
N MET A 299 -12.42 -0.53 -15.27
CA MET A 299 -11.20 -1.31 -15.00
C MET A 299 -10.78 -2.19 -16.17
N SER A 300 -11.67 -2.46 -17.12
CA SER A 300 -11.48 -3.46 -18.17
C SER A 300 -11.56 -2.84 -19.57
N PHE A 301 -10.58 -3.13 -20.42
CA PHE A 301 -10.41 -2.52 -21.75
C PHE A 301 -9.97 -3.59 -22.75
N GLY A 302 -10.90 -4.07 -23.58
CA GLY A 302 -10.62 -5.17 -24.52
C GLY A 302 -10.18 -6.43 -23.78
N ARG A 303 -8.91 -6.80 -23.97
CA ARG A 303 -8.24 -7.93 -23.31
C ARG A 303 -7.23 -7.48 -22.26
N THR A 304 -7.40 -6.27 -21.73
CA THR A 304 -6.55 -5.70 -20.69
C THR A 304 -7.37 -5.21 -19.50
N CYS A 305 -6.77 -5.17 -18.30
CA CYS A 305 -7.43 -4.59 -17.13
C CYS A 305 -6.45 -3.92 -16.15
N LEU A 306 -6.94 -2.98 -15.35
CA LEU A 306 -6.22 -2.33 -14.27
C LEU A 306 -6.44 -3.07 -12.93
N LEU A 307 -5.43 -3.07 -12.05
CA LEU A 307 -5.46 -3.75 -10.75
C LEU A 307 -4.76 -2.94 -9.65
N GLY A 308 -5.35 -2.91 -8.44
CA GLY A 308 -4.74 -2.25 -7.28
C GLY A 308 -4.57 -0.75 -7.46
N ASP A 309 -3.41 -0.20 -7.05
CA ASP A 309 -3.11 1.23 -7.13
C ASP A 309 -3.08 1.78 -8.58
N ALA A 310 -2.98 0.91 -9.59
CA ALA A 310 -3.16 1.31 -10.98
C ALA A 310 -4.60 1.75 -11.25
N ALA A 311 -5.58 1.19 -10.53
CA ALA A 311 -7.00 1.47 -10.66
C ALA A 311 -7.54 2.42 -9.58
N PHE A 312 -7.25 2.14 -8.31
CA PHE A 312 -7.77 2.89 -7.17
C PHE A 312 -6.65 3.26 -6.22
N LEU A 313 -6.37 4.55 -6.10
CA LEU A 313 -5.36 5.06 -5.18
C LEU A 313 -6.04 5.57 -3.92
N ALA A 314 -6.12 4.70 -2.90
CA ALA A 314 -6.75 5.04 -1.63
C ALA A 314 -5.84 5.87 -0.73
N ARG A 315 -6.44 6.81 0.01
CA ARG A 315 -5.70 7.44 1.10
C ARG A 315 -5.43 6.39 2.19
N PRO A 316 -4.27 6.42 2.86
CA PRO A 316 -3.82 5.32 3.74
C PRO A 316 -4.63 5.14 5.04
N HIS A 317 -5.63 5.97 5.30
CA HIS A 317 -6.35 6.05 6.58
C HIS A 317 -7.15 4.79 6.96
N ALA A 318 -7.51 3.95 5.99
CA ALA A 318 -8.15 2.67 6.25
C ALA A 318 -7.17 1.50 6.25
N ALA A 319 -5.87 1.73 6.01
CA ALA A 319 -4.82 0.73 5.85
C ALA A 319 -5.11 -0.38 4.81
N ALA A 320 -5.98 -0.11 3.84
CA ALA A 320 -6.56 -1.15 2.95
C ALA A 320 -6.01 -1.14 1.51
N GLY A 321 -4.93 -0.40 1.20
CA GLY A 321 -4.40 -0.33 -0.16
C GLY A 321 -3.92 -1.69 -0.68
N THR A 322 -3.11 -2.40 0.11
CA THR A 322 -2.66 -3.76 -0.23
C THR A 322 -3.82 -4.75 -0.25
N ALA A 323 -4.81 -4.58 0.64
CA ALA A 323 -6.00 -5.41 0.70
C ALA A 323 -6.83 -5.26 -0.57
N LYS A 324 -7.05 -4.03 -1.04
CA LYS A 324 -7.74 -3.75 -2.31
C LYS A 324 -7.02 -4.39 -3.50
N ALA A 325 -5.70 -4.28 -3.57
CA ALA A 325 -4.92 -4.89 -4.65
C ALA A 325 -4.99 -6.43 -4.64
N ALA A 326 -4.94 -7.04 -3.46
CA ALA A 326 -5.09 -8.49 -3.32
C ALA A 326 -6.52 -8.96 -3.62
N ASP A 327 -7.52 -8.20 -3.18
CA ASP A 327 -8.93 -8.46 -3.46
C ASP A 327 -9.23 -8.42 -4.96
N ASP A 328 -8.66 -7.45 -5.68
CA ASP A 328 -8.72 -7.38 -7.14
C ASP A 328 -8.12 -8.63 -7.80
N ALA A 329 -6.94 -9.08 -7.35
CA ALA A 329 -6.30 -10.28 -7.86
C ALA A 329 -7.17 -11.53 -7.69
N TRP A 330 -7.76 -11.70 -6.50
CA TRP A 330 -8.68 -12.81 -6.22
C TRP A 330 -9.95 -12.75 -7.08
N ALA A 331 -10.57 -11.56 -7.21
CA ALA A 331 -11.76 -11.37 -8.01
C ALA A 331 -11.50 -11.66 -9.49
N LEU A 332 -10.36 -11.22 -10.02
CA LEU A 332 -9.96 -11.48 -11.40
C LEU A 332 -9.75 -12.98 -11.64
N ALA A 333 -9.02 -13.66 -10.76
CA ALA A 333 -8.79 -15.10 -10.88
C ALA A 333 -10.09 -15.91 -10.77
N ALA A 334 -11.01 -15.52 -9.87
CA ALA A 334 -12.31 -16.16 -9.74
C ALA A 334 -13.18 -15.97 -11.00
N ALA A 335 -13.28 -14.73 -11.51
CA ALA A 335 -14.02 -14.43 -12.72
C ALA A 335 -13.47 -15.16 -13.95
N LEU A 336 -12.14 -15.26 -14.05
CA LEU A 336 -11.49 -15.99 -15.14
C LEU A 336 -11.71 -17.50 -15.04
N ARG A 337 -11.63 -18.09 -13.83
CA ARG A 337 -11.93 -19.50 -13.60
C ARG A 337 -13.34 -19.84 -14.06
N GLU A 338 -14.33 -19.07 -13.63
CA GLU A 338 -15.74 -19.26 -13.99
C GLU A 338 -15.93 -19.19 -15.51
N ALA A 339 -15.39 -18.14 -16.15
CA ALA A 339 -15.49 -17.98 -17.60
C ALA A 339 -14.87 -19.18 -18.35
N LEU A 340 -13.67 -19.63 -17.97
CA LEU A 340 -13.01 -20.77 -18.62
C LEU A 340 -13.79 -22.08 -18.44
N GLN A 341 -14.34 -22.34 -17.25
CA GLN A 341 -15.13 -23.54 -16.98
C GLN A 341 -16.44 -23.58 -17.79
N GLU A 342 -17.01 -22.42 -18.09
CA GLU A 342 -18.22 -22.30 -18.90
C GLU A 342 -17.95 -22.17 -20.40
N GLY A 343 -16.68 -22.21 -20.83
CA GLY A 343 -16.29 -22.00 -22.23
C GLY A 343 -16.51 -20.57 -22.73
N ARG A 344 -16.60 -19.60 -21.81
CA ARG A 344 -16.65 -18.15 -22.09
C ARG A 344 -15.23 -17.58 -22.28
N GLY A 345 -15.15 -16.37 -22.82
CA GLY A 345 -13.88 -15.72 -23.16
C GLY A 345 -13.34 -14.77 -22.07
N VAL A 346 -12.13 -14.24 -22.30
CA VAL A 346 -11.49 -13.23 -21.44
C VAL A 346 -12.38 -12.01 -21.22
N SER A 347 -13.07 -11.54 -22.26
CA SER A 347 -13.96 -10.37 -22.15
C SER A 347 -15.14 -10.60 -21.19
N ASP A 348 -15.64 -11.84 -21.07
CA ASP A 348 -16.68 -12.16 -20.08
C ASP A 348 -16.14 -12.08 -18.66
N ALA A 349 -14.96 -12.69 -18.42
CA ALA A 349 -14.28 -12.63 -17.13
C ALA A 349 -14.02 -11.18 -16.70
N LEU A 350 -13.54 -10.33 -17.62
CA LEU A 350 -13.23 -8.93 -17.33
C LEU A 350 -14.46 -8.08 -17.03
N ARG A 351 -15.62 -8.39 -17.62
CA ARG A 351 -16.90 -7.75 -17.25
C ARG A 351 -17.33 -8.11 -15.84
N THR A 352 -17.23 -9.39 -15.47
CA THR A 352 -17.56 -9.86 -14.12
C THR A 352 -16.63 -9.23 -13.08
N TYR A 353 -15.31 -9.22 -13.35
CA TYR A 353 -14.29 -8.59 -12.51
C TYR A 353 -14.56 -7.09 -12.29
N GLU A 354 -14.79 -6.33 -13.35
CA GLU A 354 -15.05 -4.89 -13.24
C GLU A 354 -16.32 -4.62 -12.41
N ALA A 355 -17.40 -5.35 -12.71
CA ALA A 355 -18.68 -5.19 -12.02
C ALA A 355 -18.57 -5.47 -10.51
N SER A 356 -17.70 -6.38 -10.09
CA SER A 356 -17.49 -6.67 -8.66
C SER A 356 -16.56 -5.67 -7.98
N GLN A 357 -15.53 -5.17 -8.68
CA GLN A 357 -14.46 -4.39 -8.05
C GLN A 357 -14.64 -2.87 -8.08
N ILE A 358 -15.39 -2.31 -9.04
CA ILE A 358 -15.68 -0.87 -9.08
C ILE A 358 -16.38 -0.39 -7.78
N PRO A 359 -17.46 -1.06 -7.28
CA PRO A 359 -18.12 -0.63 -6.06
C PRO A 359 -17.21 -0.66 -4.83
N VAL A 360 -16.38 -1.71 -4.70
CA VAL A 360 -15.43 -1.86 -3.58
C VAL A 360 -14.40 -0.73 -3.60
N GLY A 361 -13.85 -0.44 -4.78
CA GLY A 361 -12.89 0.66 -4.95
C GLY A 361 -13.48 2.02 -4.61
N LYS A 362 -14.65 2.37 -5.16
CA LYS A 362 -15.31 3.65 -4.90
C LYS A 362 -15.66 3.83 -3.42
N GLN A 363 -16.21 2.79 -2.79
CA GLN A 363 -16.53 2.83 -1.37
C GLN A 363 -15.27 3.09 -0.51
N LEU A 364 -14.15 2.43 -0.83
CA LEU A 364 -12.88 2.64 -0.13
C LEU A 364 -12.34 4.07 -0.33
N ILE A 365 -12.38 4.60 -1.55
CA ILE A 365 -11.94 5.98 -1.84
C ILE A 365 -12.78 6.99 -1.07
N ASP A 366 -14.11 6.88 -1.13
CA ASP A 366 -15.01 7.79 -0.40
C ASP A 366 -14.77 7.75 1.10
N ARG A 367 -14.61 6.54 1.65
CA ARG A 367 -14.34 6.33 3.07
C ARG A 367 -13.02 6.97 3.49
N THR A 368 -11.94 6.68 2.78
CA THR A 368 -10.60 7.18 3.13
C THR A 368 -10.51 8.70 2.94
N LYS A 369 -11.23 9.28 1.98
CA LYS A 369 -11.39 10.74 1.85
C LYS A 369 -12.11 11.34 3.06
N ARG A 370 -13.23 10.76 3.50
CA ARG A 370 -13.93 11.22 4.72
C ARG A 370 -13.04 11.17 5.95
N ILE A 371 -12.37 10.05 6.20
CA ILE A 371 -11.47 9.91 7.37
C ILE A 371 -10.32 10.92 7.31
N GLY A 372 -9.70 11.11 6.14
CA GLY A 372 -8.65 12.09 5.95
C GLY A 372 -9.11 13.52 6.22
N ARG A 373 -10.31 13.90 5.75
CA ARG A 373 -10.87 15.22 6.02
C ARG A 373 -11.10 15.48 7.52
N ARG A 374 -11.61 14.48 8.25
CA ARG A 374 -11.88 14.58 9.69
C ARG A 374 -10.63 14.97 10.51
N SER A 375 -9.46 14.43 10.18
CA SER A 375 -8.22 14.77 10.89
C SER A 375 -7.50 15.98 10.31
N GLN A 376 -7.48 16.16 8.99
CA GLN A 376 -6.62 17.15 8.34
C GLN A 376 -7.26 18.53 8.17
N PHE A 377 -8.60 18.62 8.11
CA PHE A 377 -9.28 19.88 7.77
C PHE A 377 -10.47 20.21 8.68
N ASP A 378 -11.34 19.23 8.93
CA ASP A 378 -12.63 19.50 9.57
C ASP A 378 -12.53 19.46 11.10
N GLY A 379 -11.50 18.82 11.67
CA GLY A 379 -11.31 18.72 13.13
C GLY A 379 -12.35 17.85 13.84
N THR A 380 -12.96 16.91 13.13
CA THR A 380 -14.08 16.07 13.58
C THR A 380 -13.71 14.60 13.80
N TRP A 381 -12.41 14.30 13.90
CA TRP A 381 -11.94 12.97 14.29
C TRP A 381 -12.22 12.73 15.77
N VAL A 382 -13.03 11.71 16.06
CA VAL A 382 -13.41 11.35 17.44
C VAL A 382 -12.74 10.04 17.82
N PRO A 383 -11.86 10.00 18.84
CA PRO A 383 -11.31 8.76 19.36
C PRO A 383 -12.40 7.73 19.69
N GLY A 384 -12.21 6.50 19.21
CA GLY A 384 -13.16 5.40 19.43
C GLY A 384 -14.32 5.32 18.44
N ASP A 385 -14.41 6.23 17.46
CA ASP A 385 -15.42 6.13 16.41
C ASP A 385 -15.20 4.87 15.55
N PRO A 386 -16.18 3.95 15.47
CA PRO A 386 -16.04 2.72 14.69
C PRO A 386 -15.68 2.96 13.23
N ASP A 387 -16.08 4.09 12.62
CA ASP A 387 -15.78 4.39 11.22
C ASP A 387 -14.27 4.49 10.93
N LEU A 388 -13.44 4.67 11.96
CA LEU A 388 -11.99 4.82 11.88
C LEU A 388 -11.23 3.48 11.92
N ILE A 389 -11.89 2.38 12.30
CA ILE A 389 -11.30 1.04 12.35
C ILE A 389 -10.85 0.65 10.94
N PHE A 390 -9.62 0.21 10.73
CA PHE A 390 -9.16 -0.24 9.42
C PHE A 390 -10.08 -1.30 8.79
N GLY A 391 -10.10 -1.34 7.46
CA GLY A 391 -10.81 -2.38 6.70
C GLY A 391 -11.10 -1.98 5.24
N LEU A 392 -11.22 -2.99 4.36
CA LEU A 392 -11.46 -2.78 2.93
C LEU A 392 -12.91 -2.37 2.63
N ARG A 393 -13.88 -3.18 3.07
CA ARG A 393 -15.32 -3.01 2.77
C ARG A 393 -16.10 -2.19 3.79
N GLY A 394 -15.42 -1.76 4.85
CA GLY A 394 -16.02 -1.10 6.01
C GLY A 394 -15.07 -1.18 7.19
N PRO A 395 -15.51 -0.73 8.38
CA PRO A 395 -14.72 -0.86 9.58
C PRO A 395 -14.75 -2.30 10.10
N GLY A 396 -13.56 -2.87 10.32
CA GLY A 396 -13.38 -4.27 10.73
C GLY A 396 -12.41 -5.01 9.81
N LEU A 397 -11.89 -6.14 10.30
CA LEU A 397 -11.07 -7.06 9.52
C LEU A 397 -11.92 -7.89 8.56
#